data_AF-Q65YK6-F1
#
_entry.id   AF-Q65YK6-F1
#
_cell.length_a   1.000
_cell.length_b   1.000
_cell.length_c   1.000
_cell.angle_alpha   90.00
_cell.angle_beta   90.00
_cell.angle_gamma   90.00
#
_symmetry.space_group_name_H-M   'P 1'
#
loop_
_entity.id
_entity.type
_entity.pdbx_description
1 polymer ?
#
loop_
_entity_poly.entity_id
_entity_poly.type
_entity_poly.pdbx_seq_one_letter_code
_entity_poly.pdbx_strand_id
1 'polypeptide(L)'
;GGLHGVGVSCVNALSKWLRLTVRRDGKKHFLEFNRGVVINRTLETRDGVEVSPIPVVGDAEHNGTEVHFMADEDIFGNVDFHYDILSKRIRELSFLNNGVRIRLQDKRSGKEDDYAFAGGVKGFVEYINRAKQVLHPTIFHAVGEKDNVTVEVSMQWNDSFNENVLCFTNNIPQRDGGTHLTGLRAAMTRVLNKYIVETDAAKKAKIETSGDDMREGLSCVLSVKVPEPKFSSQTKDKLVSSEVRAPVEEVVAKALEDYLLETPNDA
;
A
#
# COMPACT_ATOMS: atom_id res chain seq x y z
N GLY A 1 -6.27 -7.02 -0.39
CA GLY A 1 -5.99 -6.73 -1.82
C GLY A 1 -5.89 -7.95 -2.75
N GLY A 2 -5.79 -9.19 -2.26
CA GLY A 2 -5.79 -10.38 -3.14
C GLY A 2 -7.21 -10.76 -3.56
N LEU A 3 -7.69 -10.29 -4.71
CA LEU A 3 -9.07 -10.55 -5.17
C LEU A 3 -9.17 -11.66 -6.21
N HIS A 4 -8.09 -11.94 -6.95
CA HIS A 4 -8.13 -12.85 -8.09
C HIS A 4 -7.79 -14.30 -7.75
N GLY A 5 -7.38 -14.62 -6.52
CA GLY A 5 -7.03 -16.00 -6.11
C GLY A 5 -5.81 -16.65 -6.80
N VAL A 6 -5.24 -16.01 -7.83
CA VAL A 6 -4.15 -16.59 -8.65
C VAL A 6 -2.72 -16.22 -8.21
N GLY A 7 -2.55 -15.31 -7.24
CA GLY A 7 -1.23 -14.76 -6.93
C GLY A 7 -0.21 -15.83 -6.51
N VAL A 8 -0.58 -16.65 -5.53
CA VAL A 8 0.31 -17.70 -5.01
C VAL A 8 0.51 -18.86 -5.98
N SER A 9 -0.49 -19.17 -6.82
CA SER A 9 -0.36 -20.22 -7.83
C SER A 9 0.58 -19.80 -8.97
N CYS A 10 0.55 -18.53 -9.39
CA CYS A 10 1.55 -18.00 -10.33
C CYS A 10 2.97 -18.07 -9.75
N VAL A 11 3.16 -17.67 -8.49
CA VAL A 11 4.47 -17.79 -7.81
C VAL A 11 4.92 -19.25 -7.81
N ASN A 12 4.04 -20.18 -7.45
CA ASN A 12 4.36 -21.60 -7.44
C ASN A 12 4.73 -22.15 -8.83
N ALA A 13 3.93 -21.82 -9.85
CA ALA A 13 4.16 -22.30 -11.22
C ALA A 13 5.48 -21.79 -11.82
N LEU A 14 5.89 -20.56 -11.46
CA LEU A 14 7.12 -19.92 -11.94
C LEU A 14 8.33 -20.16 -11.02
N SER A 15 8.19 -21.04 -10.04
CA SER A 15 9.27 -21.40 -9.11
C SER A 15 9.86 -22.76 -9.46
N LYS A 16 11.20 -22.86 -9.41
CA LYS A 16 11.94 -24.14 -9.45
C LYS A 16 11.48 -25.06 -8.32
N TRP A 17 11.28 -24.48 -7.14
CA TRP A 17 10.64 -25.15 -6.02
C TRP A 17 9.92 -24.16 -5.11
N LEU A 18 8.87 -24.63 -4.43
CA LEU A 18 8.18 -23.90 -3.37
C LEU A 18 7.93 -24.83 -2.19
N ARG A 19 8.27 -24.38 -1.00
CA ARG A 19 8.05 -25.05 0.29
C ARG A 19 7.05 -24.25 1.09
N LEU A 20 5.98 -24.92 1.50
CA LEU A 20 4.89 -24.35 2.27
C LEU A 20 4.85 -25.04 3.64
N THR A 21 5.01 -24.26 4.70
CA THR A 21 4.78 -24.73 6.07
C THR A 21 3.59 -23.99 6.65
N VAL A 22 2.54 -24.73 7.02
CA VAL A 22 1.33 -24.18 7.66
C VAL A 22 1.29 -24.67 9.10
N ARG A 23 1.12 -23.76 10.04
CA ARG A 23 0.95 -24.05 11.46
C ARG A 23 -0.46 -23.58 11.86
N ARG A 24 -1.33 -24.53 12.19
CA ARG A 24 -2.75 -24.27 12.49
C ARG A 24 -3.33 -25.39 13.33
N ASP A 25 -4.24 -25.07 14.24
CA ASP A 25 -4.99 -26.04 15.06
C ASP A 25 -4.06 -26.99 15.84
N GLY A 26 -2.94 -26.44 16.34
CA GLY A 26 -1.92 -27.20 17.09
C GLY A 26 -1.05 -28.12 16.22
N LYS A 27 -1.22 -28.10 14.89
CA LYS A 27 -0.50 -28.98 13.95
C LYS A 27 0.36 -28.19 12.98
N LYS A 28 1.51 -28.78 12.64
CA LYS A 28 2.42 -28.32 11.60
C LYS A 28 2.23 -29.19 10.36
N HIS A 29 2.01 -28.55 9.24
CA HIS A 29 1.82 -29.14 7.94
C HIS A 29 2.94 -28.69 6.99
N PHE A 30 3.32 -29.56 6.05
CA PHE A 30 4.36 -29.27 5.08
C PHE A 30 3.98 -29.78 3.67
N LEU A 31 4.21 -28.93 2.66
CA LEU A 31 4.15 -29.30 1.25
C LEU A 31 5.38 -28.77 0.53
N GLU A 32 5.82 -29.53 -0.46
CA GLU A 32 6.84 -29.10 -1.42
C GLU A 32 6.26 -29.22 -2.84
N PHE A 33 6.61 -28.25 -3.67
CA PHE A 33 6.20 -28.16 -5.06
C PHE A 33 7.43 -27.95 -5.94
N ASN A 34 7.38 -28.44 -7.18
CA ASN A 34 8.34 -28.14 -8.22
C ASN A 34 7.56 -27.70 -9.47
N ARG A 35 7.81 -26.49 -9.97
CA ARG A 35 7.12 -25.92 -11.14
C ARG A 35 5.59 -26.07 -11.07
N GLY A 36 5.01 -25.77 -9.90
CA GLY A 36 3.58 -25.87 -9.64
C GLY A 36 3.06 -27.27 -9.26
N VAL A 37 3.86 -28.33 -9.40
CA VAL A 37 3.44 -29.71 -9.14
C VAL A 37 3.81 -30.12 -7.71
N VAL A 38 2.84 -30.65 -6.95
CA VAL A 38 3.07 -31.19 -5.60
C VAL A 38 4.01 -32.38 -5.66
N ILE A 39 5.06 -32.37 -4.83
CA ILE A 39 6.03 -33.45 -4.68
C ILE A 39 5.68 -34.29 -3.45
N ASN A 40 5.92 -35.60 -3.53
CA ASN A 40 5.65 -36.56 -2.45
C ASN A 40 4.19 -36.51 -1.95
N ARG A 41 3.25 -36.30 -2.89
CA ARG A 41 1.82 -36.26 -2.59
C ARG A 41 1.38 -37.57 -1.92
N THR A 42 0.71 -37.45 -0.78
CA THR A 42 0.03 -38.59 -0.16
C THR A 42 -1.32 -38.74 -0.84
N LEU A 43 -1.67 -39.95 -1.31
CA LEU A 43 -2.96 -40.21 -1.93
C LEU A 43 -3.79 -41.11 -1.00
N GLU A 44 -5.04 -40.73 -0.79
CA GLU A 44 -6.01 -41.48 0.00
C GLU A 44 -7.33 -41.54 -0.76
N THR A 45 -8.09 -42.62 -0.62
CA THR A 45 -9.46 -42.67 -1.12
C THR A 45 -10.42 -42.29 0.00
N ARG A 46 -11.19 -41.22 -0.19
CA ARG A 46 -12.27 -40.81 0.72
C ARG A 46 -13.58 -40.80 -0.05
N ASP A 47 -14.55 -41.57 0.42
CA ASP A 47 -15.87 -41.73 -0.22
C ASP A 47 -15.79 -42.12 -1.71
N GLY A 48 -14.82 -42.96 -2.07
CA GLY A 48 -14.58 -43.39 -3.45
C GLY A 48 -13.85 -42.37 -4.34
N VAL A 49 -13.42 -41.22 -3.79
CA VAL A 49 -12.67 -40.18 -4.50
C VAL A 49 -11.22 -40.19 -4.03
N GLU A 50 -10.27 -40.21 -4.97
CA GLU A 50 -8.84 -40.03 -4.66
C GLU A 50 -8.59 -38.56 -4.26
N VAL A 51 -8.04 -38.37 -3.06
CA VAL A 51 -7.69 -37.07 -2.48
C VAL A 51 -6.23 -37.04 -2.07
N SER A 52 -5.65 -35.85 -2.02
CA SER A 52 -4.29 -35.64 -1.53
C SER A 52 -4.29 -34.75 -0.28
N PRO A 53 -4.47 -35.31 0.93
CA PRO A 53 -4.43 -34.52 2.15
C PRO A 53 -3.04 -33.97 2.42
N ILE A 54 -2.99 -32.81 3.08
CA ILE A 54 -1.74 -32.19 3.47
C ILE A 54 -1.10 -32.96 4.65
N PRO A 55 0.15 -33.47 4.53
CA PRO A 55 0.79 -34.22 5.61
C PRO A 55 0.96 -33.37 6.88
N VAL A 56 0.68 -33.99 8.04
CA VAL A 56 1.06 -33.44 9.35
C VAL A 56 2.49 -33.89 9.65
N VAL A 57 3.38 -32.93 9.90
CA VAL A 57 4.81 -33.18 10.17
C VAL A 57 5.20 -32.92 11.64
N GLY A 58 4.24 -32.58 12.49
CA GLY A 58 4.44 -32.41 13.93
C GLY A 58 3.38 -31.53 14.58
N ASP A 59 3.59 -31.23 15.86
CA ASP A 59 2.78 -30.26 16.60
C ASP A 59 3.29 -28.82 16.40
N ALA A 60 2.44 -27.84 16.65
CA ALA A 60 2.75 -26.43 16.54
C ALA A 60 2.18 -25.63 17.73
N GLU A 61 3.03 -24.80 18.34
CA GLU A 61 2.64 -23.91 19.46
C GLU A 61 2.05 -22.56 18.99
N HIS A 62 2.33 -22.19 17.74
CA HIS A 62 1.93 -20.91 17.16
C HIS A 62 1.24 -21.11 15.82
N ASN A 63 0.38 -20.16 15.45
CA ASN A 63 -0.29 -20.15 14.16
C ASN A 63 0.49 -19.30 13.15
N GLY A 64 0.50 -19.73 11.88
CA GLY A 64 1.10 -18.96 10.81
C GLY A 64 1.44 -19.78 9.57
N THR A 65 1.76 -19.07 8.49
CA THR A 65 2.14 -19.66 7.21
C THR A 65 3.49 -19.15 6.80
N GLU A 66 4.37 -20.06 6.39
CA GLU A 66 5.68 -19.76 5.85
C GLU A 66 5.72 -20.27 4.41
N VAL A 67 6.03 -19.36 3.49
CA VAL A 67 6.20 -19.66 2.06
C VAL A 67 7.65 -19.36 1.71
N HIS A 68 8.36 -20.37 1.24
CA HIS A 68 9.75 -20.25 0.84
C HIS A 68 9.89 -20.81 -0.56
N PHE A 69 10.42 -20.03 -1.51
CA PHE A 69 10.46 -20.44 -2.90
C PHE A 69 11.77 -19.98 -3.56
N MET A 70 12.08 -20.60 -4.69
CA MET A 70 13.16 -20.19 -5.58
C MET A 70 12.59 -19.98 -6.98
N ALA A 71 12.81 -18.79 -7.55
CA ALA A 71 12.41 -18.50 -8.92
C ALA A 71 13.12 -19.45 -9.90
N ASP A 72 12.43 -19.83 -10.98
CA ASP A 72 12.99 -20.74 -11.96
C ASP A 72 14.00 -20.06 -12.90
N GLU A 73 15.27 -20.45 -12.80
CA GLU A 73 16.37 -19.93 -13.62
C GLU A 73 16.16 -20.23 -15.12
N ASP A 74 15.43 -21.29 -15.47
CA ASP A 74 15.10 -21.58 -16.88
C ASP A 74 14.09 -20.57 -17.46
N ILE A 75 13.30 -19.92 -16.59
CA ILE A 75 12.30 -18.92 -16.98
C ILE A 75 12.89 -17.50 -16.89
N PHE A 76 13.60 -17.20 -15.81
CA PHE A 76 14.07 -15.84 -15.50
C PHE A 76 15.55 -15.60 -15.85
N GLY A 77 16.30 -16.63 -16.22
CA GLY A 77 17.75 -16.54 -16.44
C GLY A 77 18.51 -16.37 -15.13
N ASN A 78 19.34 -15.33 -15.03
CA ASN A 78 20.07 -15.03 -13.80
C ASN A 78 19.13 -14.46 -12.72
N VAL A 79 18.95 -15.20 -11.62
CA VAL A 79 18.09 -14.81 -10.50
C VAL A 79 18.92 -14.16 -9.40
N ASP A 80 18.79 -12.84 -9.26
CA ASP A 80 19.32 -12.10 -8.10
C ASP A 80 18.22 -11.22 -7.47
N PHE A 81 17.98 -11.43 -6.18
CA PHE A 81 17.03 -10.64 -5.40
C PHE A 81 17.75 -9.43 -4.80
N HIS A 82 17.44 -8.25 -5.32
CA HIS A 82 18.00 -7.00 -4.81
C HIS A 82 17.35 -6.57 -3.49
N TYR A 83 18.16 -6.47 -2.44
CA TYR A 83 17.73 -6.06 -1.10
C TYR A 83 16.99 -4.73 -1.11
N ASP A 84 17.53 -3.72 -1.82
CA ASP A 84 17.00 -2.36 -1.77
C ASP A 84 15.61 -2.25 -2.42
N ILE A 85 15.32 -3.09 -3.41
CA ILE A 85 13.99 -3.18 -4.03
C ILE A 85 12.97 -3.74 -3.03
N LEU A 86 13.33 -4.82 -2.33
CA LEU A 86 12.48 -5.42 -1.29
C LEU A 86 12.31 -4.49 -0.09
N SER A 87 13.41 -3.88 0.37
CA SER A 87 13.47 -2.92 1.48
C SER A 87 12.54 -1.74 1.22
N LYS A 88 12.58 -1.17 0.01
CA LYS A 88 11.66 -0.10 -0.40
C LYS A 88 10.21 -0.56 -0.27
N ARG A 89 9.86 -1.71 -0.87
CA ARG A 89 8.47 -2.20 -0.88
C ARG A 89 7.95 -2.55 0.52
N ILE A 90 8.78 -3.17 1.35
CA ILE A 90 8.43 -3.53 2.74
C ILE A 90 8.22 -2.28 3.59
N ARG A 91 9.07 -1.25 3.41
CA ARG A 91 8.92 0.02 4.09
C ARG A 91 7.60 0.72 3.75
N GLU A 92 7.20 0.72 2.49
CA GLU A 92 5.88 1.24 2.09
C GLU A 92 4.75 0.48 2.82
N LEU A 93 4.84 -0.85 2.87
CA LEU A 93 3.85 -1.69 3.55
C LEU A 93 3.81 -1.46 5.06
N SER A 94 4.93 -1.19 5.71
CA SER A 94 4.96 -0.92 7.15
C SER A 94 4.26 0.41 7.51
N PHE A 95 4.38 1.43 6.66
CA PHE A 95 3.64 2.68 6.84
C PHE A 95 2.13 2.46 6.69
N LEU A 96 1.70 1.67 5.71
CA LEU A 96 0.27 1.42 5.43
C LEU A 96 -0.38 0.45 6.43
N ASN A 97 0.41 -0.35 7.14
CA ASN A 97 -0.06 -1.32 8.14
C ASN A 97 0.48 -0.94 9.51
N ASN A 98 0.05 0.22 10.02
CA ASN A 98 0.46 0.67 11.33
C ASN A 98 0.14 -0.38 12.41
N GLY A 99 1.14 -0.73 13.23
CA GLY A 99 1.04 -1.80 14.23
C GLY A 99 1.52 -3.18 13.76
N VAL A 100 1.83 -3.38 12.47
CA VAL A 100 2.44 -4.63 11.99
C VAL A 100 3.96 -4.49 11.94
N ARG A 101 4.67 -5.34 12.69
CA ARG A 101 6.13 -5.45 12.62
C ARG A 101 6.52 -6.28 11.41
N ILE A 102 7.30 -5.70 10.50
CA ILE A 102 7.85 -6.39 9.33
C ILE A 102 9.38 -6.34 9.43
N ARG A 103 10.04 -7.49 9.23
CA ARG A 103 11.49 -7.64 9.27
C ARG A 103 11.98 -8.15 7.92
N LEU A 104 13.01 -7.51 7.36
CA LEU A 104 13.71 -7.98 6.17
C LEU A 104 15.12 -8.40 6.57
N GLN A 105 15.52 -9.61 6.19
CA GLN A 105 16.85 -10.15 6.48
C GLN A 105 17.49 -10.71 5.20
N ASP A 106 18.69 -10.25 4.88
CA ASP A 106 19.53 -10.85 3.85
C ASP A 106 20.55 -11.80 4.47
N LYS A 107 20.31 -13.11 4.33
CA LYS A 107 21.22 -14.13 4.85
C LYS A 107 22.55 -14.22 4.11
N ARG A 108 22.70 -13.58 2.94
CA ARG A 108 23.96 -13.58 2.16
C ARG A 108 24.97 -12.59 2.74
N SER A 109 24.49 -11.43 3.18
CA SER A 109 25.32 -10.33 3.70
C SER A 109 25.19 -10.12 5.21
N GLY A 110 24.17 -10.69 5.84
CA GLY A 110 23.81 -10.42 7.25
C GLY A 110 23.07 -9.10 7.46
N LYS A 111 22.79 -8.34 6.41
CA LYS A 111 22.04 -7.08 6.48
C LYS A 111 20.61 -7.34 6.94
N GLU A 112 20.10 -6.47 7.81
CA GLU A 112 18.77 -6.60 8.37
C GLU A 112 18.15 -5.21 8.62
N ASP A 113 16.86 -5.07 8.33
CA ASP A 113 16.05 -3.91 8.68
C ASP A 113 14.78 -4.36 9.40
N ASP A 114 14.40 -3.63 10.46
CA ASP A 114 13.14 -3.77 11.18
C ASP A 114 12.28 -2.52 10.95
N TYR A 115 11.09 -2.73 10.42
CA TYR A 115 10.17 -1.66 10.02
C TYR A 115 9.01 -1.46 11.00
N ALA A 116 9.23 -1.75 12.28
CA ALA A 116 8.25 -1.44 13.32
C ALA A 116 8.03 0.08 13.47
N PHE A 117 6.83 0.47 13.91
CA PHE A 117 6.51 1.84 14.35
C PHE A 117 6.77 2.94 13.30
N ALA A 118 6.43 2.68 12.04
CA ALA A 118 6.69 3.61 10.95
C ALA A 118 5.84 4.91 11.01
N GLY A 119 4.90 5.07 11.95
CA GLY A 119 4.13 6.32 12.09
C GLY A 119 2.97 6.47 11.10
N GLY A 120 2.50 5.38 10.49
CA GLY A 120 1.37 5.40 9.56
C GLY A 120 1.67 6.14 8.26
N VAL A 121 0.62 6.60 7.58
CA VAL A 121 0.77 7.44 6.37
C VAL A 121 1.46 8.77 6.66
N LYS A 122 1.35 9.30 7.89
CA LYS A 122 2.02 10.53 8.32
C LYS A 122 3.54 10.35 8.32
N GLY A 123 4.03 9.30 8.98
CA GLY A 123 5.46 8.95 8.94
C GLY A 123 5.97 8.63 7.53
N PHE A 124 5.08 8.19 6.63
CA PHE A 124 5.45 8.02 5.22
C PHE A 124 5.69 9.37 4.52
N VAL A 125 4.86 10.38 4.77
CA VAL A 125 5.10 11.74 4.25
C VAL A 125 6.40 12.32 4.82
N GLU A 126 6.67 12.15 6.12
CA GLU A 126 7.95 12.53 6.74
C GLU A 126 9.13 11.87 6.02
N TYR A 127 9.03 10.57 5.74
CA TYR A 127 10.04 9.82 5.02
C TYR A 127 10.25 10.31 3.59
N ILE A 128 9.17 10.68 2.87
CA ILE A 128 9.25 11.24 1.51
C ILE A 128 9.96 12.60 1.54
N ASN A 129 9.69 13.41 2.56
CA ASN A 129 10.22 14.77 2.70
C ASN A 129 11.61 14.83 3.38
N ARG A 130 12.17 13.73 3.90
CA ARG A 130 13.45 13.71 4.64
C ARG A 130 14.65 14.35 3.93
N ALA A 131 14.60 14.46 2.60
CA ALA A 131 15.66 15.03 1.77
C ALA A 131 15.22 16.34 1.07
N LYS A 132 14.10 16.93 1.52
CA LYS A 132 13.50 18.16 0.98
C LYS A 132 13.34 19.19 2.10
N GLN A 133 13.19 20.46 1.73
CA GLN A 133 12.86 21.50 2.71
C GLN A 133 11.34 21.66 2.77
N VAL A 134 10.74 21.31 3.91
CA VAL A 134 9.29 21.47 4.12
C VAL A 134 8.93 22.95 4.29
N LEU A 135 7.78 23.36 3.77
CA LEU A 135 7.33 24.76 3.83
C LEU A 135 6.58 25.09 5.13
N HIS A 136 6.01 24.08 5.77
CA HIS A 136 5.26 24.22 7.01
C HIS A 136 5.52 23.01 7.93
N PRO A 137 5.56 23.21 9.27
CA PRO A 137 5.94 22.17 10.21
C PRO A 137 4.84 21.11 10.43
N THR A 138 3.56 21.48 10.36
CA THR A 138 2.47 20.56 10.68
C THR A 138 2.12 19.73 9.46
N ILE A 139 2.24 18.41 9.56
CA ILE A 139 1.79 17.52 8.49
C ILE A 139 0.29 17.32 8.62
N PHE A 140 -0.44 17.61 7.53
CA PHE A 140 -1.85 17.27 7.43
C PHE A 140 -2.03 15.75 7.50
N HIS A 141 -2.94 15.28 8.35
CA HIS A 141 -3.34 13.88 8.44
C HIS A 141 -4.83 13.80 8.73
N ALA A 142 -5.54 12.94 8.00
CA ALA A 142 -6.95 12.70 8.21
C ALA A 142 -7.28 11.23 7.99
N VAL A 143 -8.18 10.71 8.82
CA VAL A 143 -8.81 9.40 8.66
C VAL A 143 -10.31 9.59 8.75
N GLY A 144 -11.04 9.04 7.79
CA GLY A 144 -12.49 9.06 7.78
C GLY A 144 -13.06 7.81 7.12
N GLU A 145 -14.32 7.52 7.39
CA GLU A 145 -15.05 6.44 6.75
C GLU A 145 -16.39 6.97 6.24
N LYS A 146 -16.68 6.66 4.97
CA LYS A 146 -17.94 7.04 4.33
C LYS A 146 -18.32 5.97 3.31
N ASP A 147 -19.58 5.56 3.31
CA ASP A 147 -20.12 4.56 2.37
C ASP A 147 -19.29 3.24 2.32
N ASN A 148 -18.83 2.76 3.49
CA ASN A 148 -17.93 1.60 3.65
C ASN A 148 -16.56 1.75 2.98
N VAL A 149 -16.16 2.98 2.63
CA VAL A 149 -14.82 3.32 2.15
C VAL A 149 -14.09 4.04 3.27
N THR A 150 -13.06 3.40 3.83
CA THR A 150 -12.13 4.07 4.74
C THR A 150 -11.12 4.85 3.91
N VAL A 151 -10.93 6.12 4.22
CA VAL A 151 -9.97 7.03 3.59
C VAL A 151 -8.98 7.47 4.66
N GLU A 152 -7.70 7.26 4.40
CA GLU A 152 -6.61 7.78 5.22
C GLU A 152 -5.65 8.54 4.31
N VAL A 153 -5.42 9.81 4.62
CA VAL A 153 -4.62 10.71 3.80
C VAL A 153 -3.64 11.47 4.69
N SER A 154 -2.43 11.68 4.18
CA SER A 154 -1.49 12.63 4.77
C SER A 154 -0.76 13.39 3.68
N MET A 155 -0.52 14.68 3.91
CA MET A 155 0.18 15.53 2.95
C MET A 155 0.94 16.67 3.60
N GLN A 156 1.98 17.13 2.89
CA GLN A 156 2.80 18.27 3.28
C GLN A 156 3.50 18.86 2.05
N TRP A 157 3.58 20.19 2.00
CA TRP A 157 4.27 20.92 0.95
C TRP A 157 5.75 21.12 1.27
N ASN A 158 6.57 21.12 0.22
CA ASN A 158 8.01 21.35 0.25
C ASN A 158 8.42 22.29 -0.89
N ASP A 159 9.69 22.68 -0.89
CA ASP A 159 10.31 23.61 -1.83
C ASP A 159 10.53 23.06 -3.25
N SER A 160 10.09 21.84 -3.56
CA SER A 160 10.24 21.27 -4.91
C SER A 160 9.10 21.70 -5.83
N PHE A 161 9.32 21.62 -7.14
CA PHE A 161 8.31 21.96 -8.15
C PHE A 161 7.40 20.78 -8.55
N ASN A 162 7.68 19.58 -8.04
CA ASN A 162 7.02 18.35 -8.51
C ASN A 162 5.94 17.88 -7.53
N GLU A 163 4.78 17.53 -8.08
CA GLU A 163 3.74 16.79 -7.37
C GLU A 163 4.20 15.33 -7.15
N ASN A 164 4.13 14.84 -5.91
CA ASN A 164 4.38 13.45 -5.57
C ASN A 164 3.23 12.90 -4.71
N VAL A 165 2.24 12.30 -5.37
CA VAL A 165 1.11 11.64 -4.70
C VAL A 165 1.22 10.12 -4.85
N LEU A 166 1.37 9.42 -3.73
CA LEU A 166 1.34 7.97 -3.66
C LEU A 166 -0.06 7.48 -3.32
N CYS A 167 -0.64 6.73 -4.24
CA CYS A 167 -2.02 6.24 -4.19
C CYS A 167 -2.07 4.75 -3.85
N PHE A 168 -2.89 4.37 -2.87
CA PHE A 168 -3.05 2.99 -2.44
C PHE A 168 -4.52 2.61 -2.24
N THR A 169 -4.85 1.40 -2.66
CA THR A 169 -6.15 0.76 -2.43
C THR A 169 -5.89 -0.61 -1.82
N ASN A 170 -6.35 -0.85 -0.59
CA ASN A 170 -6.13 -2.10 0.13
C ASN A 170 -4.65 -2.54 0.14
N ASN A 171 -3.74 -1.59 0.44
CA ASN A 171 -2.27 -1.73 0.47
C ASN A 171 -1.58 -2.00 -0.88
N ILE A 172 -2.31 -1.90 -1.99
CA ILE A 172 -1.76 -2.06 -3.34
C ILE A 172 -1.51 -0.67 -3.92
N PRO A 173 -0.32 -0.36 -4.45
CA PRO A 173 -0.03 0.91 -5.08
C PRO A 173 -0.72 1.03 -6.44
N GLN A 174 -1.19 2.22 -6.76
CA GLN A 174 -1.72 2.58 -8.08
C GLN A 174 -0.79 3.61 -8.72
N ARG A 175 0.10 3.17 -9.63
CA ARG A 175 1.04 4.06 -10.32
C ARG A 175 0.33 5.11 -11.17
N ASP A 176 -0.80 4.75 -11.77
CA ASP A 176 -1.57 5.61 -12.66
C ASP A 176 -2.75 6.29 -11.91
N GLY A 177 -2.76 6.19 -10.57
CA GLY A 177 -3.79 6.76 -9.70
C GLY A 177 -5.17 6.13 -9.91
N GLY A 178 -6.18 6.96 -10.19
CA GLY A 178 -7.55 6.51 -10.41
C GLY A 178 -8.58 7.40 -9.73
N THR A 179 -9.75 6.83 -9.46
CA THR A 179 -10.92 7.57 -8.93
C THR A 179 -10.65 8.29 -7.61
N HIS A 180 -10.00 7.63 -6.66
CA HIS A 180 -9.50 8.23 -5.41
C HIS A 180 -8.57 9.44 -5.62
N LEU A 181 -7.57 9.36 -6.52
CA LEU A 181 -6.69 10.51 -6.84
C LEU A 181 -7.48 11.68 -7.43
N THR A 182 -8.42 11.40 -8.33
CA THR A 182 -9.30 12.43 -8.90
C THR A 182 -10.11 13.11 -7.81
N GLY A 183 -10.64 12.35 -6.84
CA GLY A 183 -11.38 12.90 -5.71
C GLY A 183 -10.51 13.77 -4.81
N LEU A 184 -9.31 13.31 -4.44
CA LEU A 184 -8.34 14.09 -3.67
C LEU A 184 -8.07 15.45 -4.33
N ARG A 185 -7.70 15.44 -5.63
CA ARG A 185 -7.37 16.67 -6.36
C ARG A 185 -8.55 17.64 -6.44
N ALA A 186 -9.76 17.13 -6.68
CA ALA A 186 -10.97 17.95 -6.72
C ALA A 186 -11.26 18.60 -5.36
N ALA A 187 -11.18 17.83 -4.27
CA ALA A 187 -11.40 18.34 -2.92
C ALA A 187 -10.37 19.40 -2.52
N MET A 188 -9.07 19.11 -2.72
CA MET A 188 -7.99 20.05 -2.43
C MET A 188 -8.16 21.36 -3.21
N THR A 189 -8.38 21.27 -4.52
CA THR A 189 -8.53 22.45 -5.38
C THR A 189 -9.69 23.32 -4.91
N ARG A 190 -10.82 22.71 -4.56
CA ARG A 190 -12.01 23.44 -4.10
C ARG A 190 -11.78 24.11 -2.74
N VAL A 191 -11.23 23.40 -1.77
CA VAL A 191 -11.07 23.90 -0.39
C VAL A 191 -10.01 25.00 -0.33
N LEU A 192 -8.86 24.81 -0.98
CA LEU A 192 -7.81 25.82 -1.00
C LEU A 192 -8.26 27.10 -1.71
N ASN A 193 -8.97 26.99 -2.84
CA ASN A 193 -9.51 28.18 -3.53
C ASN A 193 -10.52 28.93 -2.65
N LYS A 194 -11.41 28.18 -1.97
CA LYS A 194 -12.37 28.76 -1.03
C LYS A 194 -11.65 29.53 0.08
N TYR A 195 -10.65 28.93 0.70
CA TYR A 195 -9.87 29.55 1.79
C TYR A 195 -9.13 30.82 1.31
N ILE A 196 -8.50 30.78 0.12
CA ILE A 196 -7.80 31.94 -0.48
C ILE A 196 -8.76 33.11 -0.74
N VAL A 197 -9.99 32.83 -1.17
CA VAL A 197 -11.02 33.85 -1.41
C VAL A 197 -11.55 34.43 -0.10
N GLU A 198 -11.80 33.58 0.90
CA GLU A 198 -12.34 33.98 2.21
C GLU A 198 -11.32 34.79 3.04
N THR A 199 -10.02 34.56 2.86
CA THR A 199 -8.94 35.29 3.56
C THR A 199 -8.46 36.56 2.83
N ASP A 200 -9.04 36.88 1.67
CA ASP A 200 -8.63 37.97 0.76
C ASP A 200 -7.14 37.91 0.34
N ALA A 201 -6.48 36.75 0.46
CA ALA A 201 -5.06 36.58 0.12
C ALA A 201 -4.80 36.83 -1.38
N ALA A 202 -5.66 36.30 -2.27
CA ALA A 202 -5.55 36.50 -3.71
C ALA A 202 -5.77 37.95 -4.15
N LYS A 203 -6.67 38.70 -3.49
CA LYS A 203 -6.91 40.11 -3.84
C LYS A 203 -5.72 40.99 -3.52
N LYS A 204 -5.00 40.71 -2.42
CA LYS A 204 -3.76 41.40 -2.07
C LYS A 204 -2.65 41.11 -3.08
N ALA A 205 -2.59 39.89 -3.62
CA ALA A 205 -1.55 39.45 -4.54
C ALA A 205 -1.85 39.71 -6.03
N LYS A 206 -3.12 39.88 -6.42
CA LYS A 206 -3.61 39.92 -7.82
C LYS A 206 -3.22 38.67 -8.64
N ILE A 207 -3.30 37.51 -8.02
CA ILE A 207 -2.92 36.22 -8.64
C ILE A 207 -4.18 35.39 -8.85
N GLU A 208 -4.32 34.80 -10.04
CA GLU A 208 -5.26 33.72 -10.30
C GLU A 208 -4.60 32.39 -9.95
N THR A 209 -5.28 31.55 -9.16
CA THR A 209 -4.77 30.24 -8.73
C THR A 209 -5.42 29.12 -9.52
N SER A 210 -4.60 28.23 -10.05
CA SER A 210 -5.00 26.99 -10.71
C SER A 210 -4.85 25.79 -9.77
N GLY A 211 -5.44 24.66 -10.15
CA GLY A 211 -5.23 23.42 -9.41
C GLY A 211 -3.78 22.93 -9.46
N ASP A 212 -3.03 23.28 -10.51
CA ASP A 212 -1.63 22.86 -10.67
C ASP A 212 -0.73 23.59 -9.67
N ASP A 213 -0.98 24.88 -9.45
CA ASP A 213 -0.28 25.70 -8.45
C ASP A 213 -0.42 25.12 -7.03
N MET A 214 -1.60 24.58 -6.72
CA MET A 214 -1.88 23.97 -5.41
C MET A 214 -1.16 22.64 -5.17
N ARG A 215 -0.71 21.98 -6.24
CA ARG A 215 -0.06 20.66 -6.18
C ARG A 215 1.45 20.75 -6.37
N GLU A 216 1.97 21.92 -6.73
CA GLU A 216 3.40 22.19 -6.75
C GLU A 216 3.99 21.91 -5.36
N GLY A 217 5.08 21.15 -5.30
CA GLY A 217 5.75 20.78 -4.05
C GLY A 217 4.96 19.86 -3.12
N LEU A 218 3.82 19.32 -3.54
CA LEU A 218 3.00 18.44 -2.72
C LEU A 218 3.64 17.05 -2.59
N SER A 219 3.93 16.63 -1.35
CA SER A 219 4.14 15.21 -1.02
C SER A 219 2.90 14.68 -0.31
N CYS A 220 2.24 13.67 -0.87
CA CYS A 220 0.99 13.14 -0.36
C CYS A 220 0.94 11.60 -0.42
N VAL A 221 0.35 10.99 0.60
CA VAL A 221 0.03 9.57 0.65
C VAL A 221 -1.47 9.43 0.87
N LEU A 222 -2.15 8.81 -0.09
CA LEU A 222 -3.59 8.53 -0.06
C LEU A 222 -3.80 7.02 -0.02
N SER A 223 -4.38 6.51 1.06
CA SER A 223 -4.72 5.10 1.26
C SER A 223 -6.22 4.95 1.44
N VAL A 224 -6.85 4.14 0.59
CA VAL A 224 -8.27 3.78 0.71
C VAL A 224 -8.44 2.29 1.00
N LYS A 225 -9.38 1.96 1.87
CA LYS A 225 -9.84 0.58 2.10
C LYS A 225 -11.23 0.44 1.53
N VAL A 226 -11.40 -0.51 0.61
CA VAL A 226 -12.62 -0.69 -0.18
C VAL A 226 -12.98 -2.19 -0.20
N PRO A 227 -14.25 -2.58 0.04
CA PRO A 227 -14.64 -3.99 0.03
C PRO A 227 -14.40 -4.69 -1.32
N GLU A 228 -14.87 -4.10 -2.42
CA GLU A 228 -14.83 -4.70 -3.76
C GLU A 228 -14.21 -3.75 -4.80
N PRO A 229 -12.90 -3.43 -4.71
CA PRO A 229 -12.29 -2.46 -5.60
C PRO A 229 -12.14 -3.03 -7.02
N LYS A 230 -12.43 -2.17 -8.00
CA LYS A 230 -12.27 -2.46 -9.43
C LYS A 230 -11.01 -1.80 -9.97
N PHE A 231 -10.17 -2.58 -10.65
CA PHE A 231 -8.94 -2.10 -11.27
C PHE A 231 -9.01 -2.23 -12.79
N SER A 232 -8.29 -1.37 -13.52
CA SER A 232 -8.24 -1.41 -14.99
C SER A 232 -7.51 -2.64 -15.56
N SER A 233 -6.63 -3.26 -14.75
CA SER A 233 -5.76 -4.36 -15.17
C SER A 233 -5.38 -5.26 -13.99
N GLN A 234 -4.73 -6.39 -14.29
CA GLN A 234 -4.19 -7.31 -13.29
C GLN A 234 -3.02 -6.71 -12.48
N THR A 235 -2.24 -5.81 -13.08
CA THR A 235 -1.16 -5.07 -12.40
C THR A 235 -1.71 -4.05 -11.39
N LYS A 236 -3.00 -3.73 -11.47
CA LYS A 236 -3.73 -2.84 -10.55
C LYS A 236 -3.15 -1.43 -10.48
N ASP A 237 -2.62 -0.96 -11.61
CA ASP A 237 -2.00 0.35 -11.73
C ASP A 237 -3.01 1.50 -11.60
N LYS A 238 -4.30 1.26 -11.88
CA LYS A 238 -5.36 2.28 -11.81
C LYS A 238 -6.64 1.76 -11.14
N LEU A 239 -7.16 2.52 -10.18
CA LEU A 239 -8.48 2.29 -9.57
C LEU A 239 -9.59 2.90 -10.43
N VAL A 240 -10.62 2.11 -10.75
CA VAL A 240 -11.78 2.53 -11.56
C VAL A 240 -13.13 2.45 -10.83
N SER A 241 -13.12 2.10 -9.54
CA SER A 241 -14.30 2.14 -8.66
C SER A 241 -14.83 3.57 -8.50
N SER A 242 -15.92 3.90 -9.18
CA SER A 242 -16.52 5.25 -9.18
C SER A 242 -17.06 5.65 -7.80
N GLU A 243 -17.54 4.67 -7.03
CA GLU A 243 -18.05 4.80 -5.67
C GLU A 243 -17.03 5.34 -4.67
N VAL A 244 -15.73 5.27 -4.98
CA VAL A 244 -14.65 5.75 -4.10
C VAL A 244 -14.46 7.27 -4.18
N ARG A 245 -14.90 7.91 -5.28
CA ARG A 245 -14.63 9.33 -5.51
C ARG A 245 -15.28 10.23 -4.46
N ALA A 246 -16.59 10.08 -4.23
CA ALA A 246 -17.35 10.93 -3.31
C ALA A 246 -16.88 10.78 -1.84
N PRO A 247 -16.66 9.56 -1.31
CA PRO A 247 -16.05 9.36 0.02
C PRO A 247 -14.72 10.08 0.20
N VAL A 248 -13.81 9.98 -0.77
CA VAL A 248 -12.51 10.67 -0.70
C VAL A 248 -12.71 12.18 -0.73
N GLU A 249 -13.56 12.70 -1.63
CA GLU A 249 -13.82 14.14 -1.74
C GLU A 249 -14.38 14.72 -0.43
N GLU A 250 -15.34 14.03 0.20
CA GLU A 250 -16.00 14.49 1.43
C GLU A 250 -15.05 14.46 2.64
N VAL A 251 -14.34 13.35 2.85
CA VAL A 251 -13.41 13.19 3.98
C VAL A 251 -12.26 14.19 3.89
N VAL A 252 -11.63 14.30 2.71
CA VAL A 252 -10.51 15.24 2.50
C VAL A 252 -10.99 16.66 2.67
N ALA A 253 -12.11 17.04 2.06
CA ALA A 253 -12.55 18.42 2.08
C ALA A 253 -12.86 18.90 3.49
N LYS A 254 -13.61 18.11 4.26
CA LYS A 254 -13.95 18.46 5.64
C LYS A 254 -12.69 18.63 6.48
N ALA A 255 -11.81 17.63 6.47
CA ALA A 255 -10.61 17.68 7.29
C ALA A 255 -9.64 18.79 6.87
N LEU A 256 -9.55 19.10 5.57
CA LEU A 256 -8.70 20.17 5.08
C LEU A 256 -9.26 21.56 5.43
N GLU A 257 -10.58 21.74 5.40
CA GLU A 257 -11.21 22.97 5.90
C GLU A 257 -10.89 23.18 7.39
N ASP A 258 -11.04 22.14 8.21
CA ASP A 258 -10.72 22.19 9.65
C ASP A 258 -9.23 22.51 9.87
N TYR A 259 -8.33 21.83 9.15
CA TYR A 259 -6.88 22.04 9.24
C TYR A 259 -6.48 23.49 8.95
N LEU A 260 -6.96 24.08 7.84
CA LEU A 260 -6.58 25.45 7.47
C LEU A 260 -7.03 26.48 8.52
N LEU A 261 -8.16 26.23 9.19
CA LEU A 261 -8.67 27.08 10.26
C LEU A 261 -7.92 26.89 11.58
N GLU A 262 -7.52 25.66 11.90
CA GLU A 262 -6.82 25.31 13.13
C GLU A 262 -5.32 25.64 13.09
N THR A 263 -4.72 25.71 11.89
CA THR A 263 -3.30 26.03 11.69
C THR A 263 -3.07 27.27 10.80
N PRO A 264 -3.47 28.50 11.22
CA PRO A 264 -3.40 29.68 10.35
C PRO A 264 -1.99 30.10 9.90
N ASN A 265 -0.93 29.69 10.61
CA ASN A 265 0.45 29.98 10.20
C ASN A 265 0.93 29.04 9.08
N ASP A 266 0.37 27.84 9.01
CA ASP A 266 0.71 26.82 8.01
C ASP A 266 -0.18 26.95 6.76
N ALA A 267 -1.36 27.57 6.91
CA ALA A 267 -2.42 27.75 5.90
C ALA A 267 -2.18 28.97 4.99
#